data_AF-A0A6C0DKE8-F1
#
_entry.id   AF-A0A6C0DKE8-F1
#
_cell.length_a   1.000
_cell.length_b   1.000
_cell.length_c   1.000
_cell.angle_alpha   90.00
_cell.angle_beta   90.00
_cell.angle_gamma   90.00
#
_symmetry.space_group_name_H-M   'P 1'
#
loop_
_entity.id
_entity.type
_entity.pdbx_description
1 polymer ?
#
loop_
_entity_poly.entity_id
_entity_poly.type
_entity_poly.pdbx_seq_one_letter_code
_entity_poly.pdbx_strand_id
1 'polypeptide(L)'
;MGYTVSWEQLPFSDYSYNNVLILLPKVIKSQCKVKPWGIVIGPTDDSCSCVERYPTMMTYSKTNRDPYTKDFMKLLILMVEYGAAQNLRHDDTDMTIYLEALEEVHAIHQLGSYYMQKAYFSSLTK
;
A
#
# COMPACT_ATOMS: atom_id res chain seq x y z
N MET A 1 20.42 0.81 -0.14
CA MET A 1 19.52 0.62 1.03
C MET A 1 18.14 0.38 0.46
N GLY A 2 17.52 -0.73 0.86
CA GLY A 2 16.19 -1.14 0.38
C GLY A 2 15.13 -0.62 1.33
N TYR A 3 13.99 -0.22 0.78
CA TYR A 3 12.86 0.29 1.54
C TYR A 3 11.96 -0.88 1.91
N THR A 4 11.89 -1.28 3.19
CA THR A 4 10.99 -2.37 3.61
C THR A 4 9.88 -1.86 4.51
N VAL A 5 8.65 -2.26 4.18
CA VAL A 5 7.47 -2.07 5.00
C VAL A 5 6.82 -3.42 5.23
N SER A 6 6.46 -3.72 6.46
CA SER A 6 5.66 -4.89 6.82
C SER A 6 4.39 -4.48 7.55
N TRP A 7 3.35 -5.30 7.42
CA TRP A 7 2.07 -5.05 8.08
C TRP A 7 1.34 -6.37 8.33
N GLU A 8 0.49 -6.34 9.35
CA GLU A 8 -0.47 -7.41 9.58
C GLU A 8 -1.69 -7.16 8.71
N GLN A 9 -1.97 -8.10 7.81
CA GLN A 9 -3.16 -8.04 6.98
C GLN A 9 -4.36 -8.63 7.72
N LEU A 10 -5.43 -7.84 7.77
CA LEU A 10 -6.70 -8.24 8.35
C LEU A 10 -7.60 -8.90 7.29
N PRO A 11 -8.60 -9.70 7.71
CA PRO A 11 -9.56 -10.27 6.77
C PRO A 11 -10.25 -9.19 5.95
N PHE A 12 -10.06 -9.23 4.63
CA PHE A 12 -10.84 -8.40 3.73
C PHE A 12 -12.30 -8.86 3.72
N SER A 13 -13.16 -8.11 4.43
CA SER A 13 -14.60 -8.15 4.17
C SER A 13 -14.87 -7.83 2.70
N ASP A 14 -15.95 -8.37 2.12
CA ASP A 14 -16.35 -8.00 0.75
C ASP A 14 -16.51 -6.47 0.61
N TYR A 15 -16.96 -5.81 1.68
CA TYR A 15 -17.12 -4.37 1.73
C TYR A 15 -15.77 -3.62 1.61
N SER A 16 -14.81 -3.91 2.49
CA SER A 16 -13.49 -3.27 2.47
C SER A 16 -12.73 -3.58 1.18
N TYR A 17 -12.84 -4.82 0.68
CA TYR A 17 -12.23 -5.21 -0.59
C TYR A 17 -12.80 -4.41 -1.76
N ASN A 18 -14.14 -4.32 -1.86
CA ASN A 18 -14.79 -3.59 -2.94
C ASN A 18 -14.46 -2.09 -2.91
N ASN A 19 -14.37 -1.47 -1.73
CA ASN A 19 -13.95 -0.06 -1.62
C ASN A 19 -12.52 0.15 -2.15
N VAL A 20 -11.58 -0.74 -1.78
CA VAL A 20 -10.22 -0.72 -2.33
C VAL A 20 -10.25 -0.86 -3.85
N LEU A 21 -10.98 -1.86 -4.39
CA LEU A 21 -11.05 -2.10 -5.84
C LEU A 21 -11.66 -0.94 -6.63
N ILE A 22 -12.60 -0.19 -6.07
CA ILE A 22 -13.22 0.98 -6.73
C ILE A 22 -12.22 2.14 -6.84
N LEU A 23 -11.36 2.31 -5.83
CA LEU A 23 -10.43 3.44 -5.74
C LEU A 23 -9.09 3.15 -6.40
N LEU A 24 -8.65 1.89 -6.38
CA LEU A 24 -7.33 1.48 -6.87
C LEU A 24 -7.01 1.99 -8.29
N PRO A 25 -7.90 1.90 -9.30
CA PRO A 25 -7.62 2.37 -10.66
C PRO A 25 -7.50 3.89 -10.77
N LYS A 26 -7.99 4.64 -9.76
CA LYS A 26 -7.92 6.11 -9.74
C LYS A 26 -6.58 6.61 -9.21
N VAL A 27 -5.93 5.83 -8.34
CA VAL A 27 -4.73 6.25 -7.63
C VAL A 27 -3.45 5.56 -8.13
N ILE A 28 -3.55 4.36 -8.69
CA ILE A 28 -2.44 3.59 -9.26
C ILE A 28 -2.27 3.90 -10.75
N LYS A 29 -1.02 4.08 -11.20
CA LYS A 29 -0.67 4.25 -12.62
C LYS A 29 -0.11 2.98 -13.25
N SER A 30 0.52 2.14 -12.45
CA SER A 30 1.08 0.86 -12.85
C SER A 30 -0.01 -0.12 -13.26
N GLN A 31 0.37 -1.14 -14.04
CA GLN A 31 -0.57 -2.22 -14.35
C GLN A 31 -1.00 -2.92 -13.06
N CYS A 32 -2.32 -3.05 -12.91
CA CYS A 32 -2.95 -3.68 -11.76
C CYS A 32 -3.91 -4.78 -12.24
N LYS A 33 -3.77 -5.99 -11.70
CA LYS A 33 -4.65 -7.12 -11.98
C LYS A 33 -5.33 -7.58 -10.68
N VAL A 34 -6.65 -7.64 -10.71
CA VAL A 34 -7.44 -8.21 -9.61
C VAL A 34 -7.63 -9.70 -9.85
N LYS A 35 -7.37 -10.51 -8.83
CA LYS A 35 -7.54 -11.96 -8.84
C LYS A 35 -8.49 -12.38 -7.72
N PRO A 36 -9.11 -13.58 -7.80
CA PRO A 36 -9.96 -14.09 -6.71
C PRO A 36 -9.23 -14.19 -5.37
N TRP A 37 -7.92 -14.43 -5.41
CA TRP A 37 -7.08 -14.58 -4.22
C TRP A 37 -6.43 -13.28 -3.75
N GLY A 38 -6.47 -12.17 -4.52
CA GLY A 38 -5.74 -10.96 -4.16
C GLY A 38 -5.55 -9.95 -5.30
N ILE A 39 -4.63 -9.01 -5.10
CA ILE A 39 -4.32 -7.90 -6.00
C ILE A 39 -2.86 -8.02 -6.44
N VAL A 40 -2.59 -7.83 -7.73
CA VAL A 40 -1.24 -7.85 -8.30
C VAL A 40 -0.93 -6.48 -8.92
N ILE A 41 0.20 -5.89 -8.54
CA ILE A 41 0.69 -4.61 -9.04
C ILE A 41 2.06 -4.83 -9.69
N GLY A 42 2.20 -4.43 -10.95
CA GLY A 42 3.47 -4.47 -11.67
C GLY A 42 3.30 -4.59 -13.17
N PRO A 43 4.30 -4.16 -13.96
CA PRO A 43 4.24 -4.13 -15.44
C PRO A 43 4.23 -5.50 -16.12
N THR A 44 4.76 -6.55 -15.46
CA THR A 44 4.83 -7.90 -16.02
C THR A 44 4.61 -8.94 -14.93
N ASP A 45 4.29 -10.18 -15.29
CA ASP A 45 4.13 -11.25 -14.30
C ASP A 45 5.46 -11.57 -13.58
N ASP A 46 6.60 -11.35 -14.24
CA ASP A 46 7.96 -11.52 -13.65
C ASP A 46 8.43 -10.32 -12.82
N SER A 47 7.79 -9.16 -12.97
CA SER A 47 8.11 -7.92 -12.25
C SER A 47 6.83 -7.36 -11.67
N CYS A 48 6.26 -8.11 -10.73
CA CYS A 48 5.09 -7.68 -9.97
C CYS A 48 5.24 -8.01 -8.49
N SER A 49 4.45 -7.31 -7.70
CA SER A 49 4.22 -7.62 -6.29
C SER A 49 2.73 -7.84 -6.07
N CYS A 50 2.40 -8.75 -5.17
CA CYS A 50 1.03 -9.10 -4.88
C CYS A 50 0.69 -8.86 -3.41
N VAL A 51 -0.59 -8.64 -3.18
CA VAL A 51 -1.20 -8.62 -1.86
C VAL A 51 -2.32 -9.65 -1.90
N GLU A 52 -2.20 -10.66 -1.05
CA GLU A 52 -3.25 -11.67 -0.92
C GLU A 52 -4.51 -11.04 -0.32
N ARG A 53 -5.64 -11.71 -0.45
CA ARG A 53 -6.90 -11.31 0.21
C ARG A 53 -7.00 -11.92 1.62
N TYR A 54 -6.34 -13.06 1.83
CA TYR A 54 -6.41 -13.80 3.08
C TYR A 54 -5.46 -13.20 4.13
N PRO A 55 -5.83 -13.22 5.42
CA PRO A 55 -4.99 -12.68 6.48
C PRO A 55 -3.60 -13.34 6.50
N THR A 56 -2.57 -12.51 6.51
CA THR A 56 -1.17 -12.94 6.59
C THR A 56 -0.29 -11.79 7.07
N MET A 57 0.97 -12.09 7.40
CA MET A 57 1.98 -11.06 7.59
C MET A 57 2.59 -10.74 6.23
N MET A 58 2.41 -9.50 5.77
CA MET A 58 2.96 -9.05 4.51
C MET A 58 4.23 -8.26 4.76
N THR A 59 5.23 -8.48 3.91
CA THR A 59 6.46 -7.69 3.87
C THR A 59 6.73 -7.31 2.43
N TYR A 60 6.85 -6.02 2.17
CA TYR A 60 7.26 -5.48 0.89
C TYR A 60 8.62 -4.82 1.04
N SER A 61 9.61 -5.35 0.33
CA SER A 61 10.96 -4.77 0.24
C SER A 61 11.18 -4.23 -1.16
N LYS A 62 11.40 -2.92 -1.27
CA LYS A 62 11.85 -2.27 -2.50
C LYS A 62 13.20 -2.87 -2.89
N THR A 63 13.23 -3.46 -4.06
CA THR A 63 14.47 -3.64 -4.78
C THR A 63 14.64 -2.46 -5.75
N ASN A 64 15.87 -2.09 -6.13
CA ASN A 64 16.12 -1.03 -7.12
C ASN A 64 15.49 -1.30 -8.51
N ARG A 65 14.72 -2.38 -8.66
CA ARG A 65 14.10 -2.87 -9.88
C ARG A 65 12.61 -2.57 -9.98
N ASP A 66 11.97 -2.02 -8.95
CA ASP A 66 10.51 -1.95 -8.87
C ASP A 66 9.96 -0.52 -9.09
N PRO A 67 9.72 -0.09 -10.36
CA PRO A 67 9.22 1.26 -10.65
C PRO A 67 7.81 1.53 -10.08
N TYR A 68 7.11 0.48 -9.68
CA TYR A 68 5.75 0.51 -9.13
C TYR A 68 5.71 0.60 -7.60
N THR A 69 6.86 0.74 -6.92
CA THR A 69 6.96 0.83 -5.45
C THR A 69 5.97 1.83 -4.86
N LYS A 70 5.87 3.03 -5.45
CA LYS A 70 4.95 4.07 -4.97
C LYS A 70 3.48 3.66 -5.10
N ASP A 71 3.11 3.01 -6.21
CA ASP A 71 1.74 2.53 -6.40
C ASP A 71 1.39 1.37 -5.46
N PHE A 72 2.36 0.54 -5.12
CA PHE A 72 2.21 -0.47 -4.07
C PHE A 72 1.96 0.18 -2.69
N MET A 73 2.64 1.30 -2.38
CA MET A 73 2.34 2.08 -1.17
C MET A 73 0.93 2.66 -1.18
N LYS A 74 0.43 3.12 -2.33
CA LYS A 74 -0.96 3.60 -2.44
C LYS A 74 -1.99 2.52 -2.13
N LEU A 75 -1.75 1.27 -2.57
CA LEU A 75 -2.58 0.14 -2.17
C LEU A 75 -2.55 -0.04 -0.66
N LEU A 76 -1.37 -0.05 -0.03
CA LEU A 76 -1.24 -0.19 1.42
C LEU A 76 -1.98 0.94 2.18
N ILE A 77 -1.89 2.18 1.70
CA ILE A 77 -2.60 3.33 2.29
C ILE A 77 -4.11 3.12 2.26
N LEU A 78 -4.67 2.65 1.14
CA LEU A 78 -6.09 2.31 1.04
C LEU A 78 -6.47 1.14 1.95
N MET A 79 -5.59 0.14 2.08
CA MET A 79 -5.83 -0.98 2.99
C MET A 79 -5.91 -0.51 4.46
N VAL A 80 -5.05 0.43 4.86
CA VAL A 80 -5.12 1.02 6.21
C VAL A 80 -6.40 1.81 6.40
N GLU A 81 -6.77 2.66 5.44
CA GLU A 81 -8.00 3.47 5.48
C GLU A 81 -9.25 2.59 5.71
N TYR A 82 -9.33 1.45 5.04
CA TYR A 82 -10.47 0.53 5.12
C TYR A 82 -10.29 -0.62 6.13
N GLY A 83 -9.32 -0.52 7.03
CA GLY A 83 -9.12 -1.50 8.10
C GLY A 83 -8.73 -2.91 7.62
N ALA A 84 -8.11 -3.02 6.44
CA ALA A 84 -7.56 -4.25 5.90
C ALA A 84 -6.06 -4.45 6.23
N ALA A 85 -5.39 -3.43 6.77
CA ALA A 85 -4.01 -3.51 7.24
C ALA A 85 -3.85 -2.79 8.58
N GLN A 86 -3.03 -3.36 9.46
CA GLN A 86 -2.67 -2.75 10.74
C GLN A 86 -1.22 -3.04 11.12
N ASN A 87 -0.77 -2.49 12.25
CA ASN A 87 0.55 -2.76 12.81
C ASN A 87 1.69 -2.53 11.80
N LEU A 88 1.63 -1.41 11.05
CA LEU A 88 2.63 -1.08 10.03
C LEU A 88 3.99 -0.89 10.68
N ARG A 89 5.00 -1.58 10.18
CA ARG A 89 6.40 -1.50 10.60
C ARG A 89 7.26 -1.19 9.39
N HIS A 90 8.35 -0.48 9.61
CA HIS A 90 9.35 -0.24 8.58
C HIS A 90 10.75 -0.37 9.18
N ASP A 91 11.71 -0.76 8.35
CA ASP A 91 13.13 -0.80 8.70
C ASP A 91 13.92 0.37 8.09
N ASP A 92 13.30 1.11 7.16
CA ASP A 92 13.95 2.22 6.47
C ASP A 92 13.91 3.50 7.31
N THR A 93 15.00 4.26 7.26
CA THR A 93 15.08 5.61 7.83
C THR A 93 14.32 6.64 6.98
N ASP A 94 14.08 6.34 5.71
CA ASP A 94 13.42 7.23 4.75
C ASP A 94 12.04 6.71 4.32
N MET A 95 10.99 7.36 4.83
CA MET A 95 9.60 7.06 4.48
C MET A 95 9.02 8.01 3.43
N THR A 96 9.86 8.73 2.69
CA THR A 96 9.43 9.72 1.67
C THR A 96 8.51 9.11 0.62
N ILE A 97 8.79 7.88 0.15
CA ILE A 97 7.94 7.22 -0.87
C ILE A 97 6.51 7.00 -0.34
N TYR A 98 6.37 6.59 0.92
CA TYR A 98 5.05 6.44 1.55
C TYR A 98 4.35 7.79 1.66
N LEU A 99 5.06 8.81 2.17
CA LEU A 99 4.50 10.12 2.41
C LEU A 99 4.05 10.78 1.11
N GLU A 100 4.85 10.71 0.04
CA GLU A 100 4.45 11.17 -1.29
C GLU A 100 3.24 10.39 -1.83
N ALA A 101 3.21 9.06 -1.66
CA ALA A 101 2.05 8.25 -2.03
C ALA A 101 0.79 8.71 -1.27
N LEU A 102 0.93 9.00 0.03
CA LEU A 102 -0.16 9.44 0.90
C LEU A 102 -0.74 10.79 0.45
N GLU A 103 0.11 11.75 0.10
CA GLU A 103 -0.34 13.03 -0.48
C GLU A 103 -1.07 12.82 -1.80
N GLU A 104 -0.55 11.97 -2.69
CA GLU A 104 -1.19 11.68 -3.99
C GLU A 104 -2.56 11.02 -3.81
N VAL A 105 -2.69 10.03 -2.92
CA VAL A 105 -3.98 9.40 -2.65
C VAL A 105 -4.94 10.42 -2.05
N HIS A 106 -4.52 11.19 -1.04
CA HIS A 106 -5.38 12.17 -0.37
C HIS A 106 -5.90 13.26 -1.32
N ALA A 107 -5.07 13.70 -2.28
CA ALA A 107 -5.45 14.67 -3.30
C ALA A 107 -6.54 14.14 -4.27
N ILE A 108 -6.56 12.83 -4.54
CA ILE A 108 -7.54 12.17 -5.42
C ILE A 108 -8.79 11.73 -4.63
N HIS A 109 -8.59 11.26 -3.40
CA HIS A 109 -9.61 10.75 -2.49
C HIS A 109 -9.26 11.15 -1.06
N GLN A 110 -10.06 12.04 -0.47
CA GLN A 110 -9.84 12.50 0.90
C GLN A 110 -9.90 11.33 1.89
N LEU A 111 -8.73 10.94 2.40
CA LEU A 111 -8.57 9.90 3.42
C LEU A 111 -8.90 10.43 4.81
N GLY A 112 -9.75 9.73 5.55
CA GLY A 112 -10.04 10.05 6.95
C GLY A 112 -8.83 9.82 7.86
N SER A 113 -8.00 8.83 7.55
CA SER A 113 -6.79 8.50 8.31
C SER A 113 -5.54 9.30 7.92
N TYR A 114 -5.65 10.27 6.98
CA TYR A 114 -4.51 11.02 6.42
C TYR A 114 -3.55 11.58 7.48
N TYR A 115 -4.06 12.39 8.42
CA TYR A 115 -3.21 13.03 9.43
C TYR A 115 -2.55 12.04 10.37
N MET A 116 -3.23 10.93 10.68
CA MET A 116 -2.69 9.88 11.56
C MET A 116 -1.57 9.11 10.87
N GLN A 117 -1.77 8.71 9.61
CA GLN A 117 -0.73 8.02 8.82
C GLN A 117 0.48 8.93 8.61
N LYS A 118 0.27 10.20 8.28
CA LYS A 118 1.35 11.19 8.09
C LYS A 118 2.16 11.41 9.37
N ALA A 119 1.48 11.57 10.50
CA ALA A 119 2.13 11.76 11.80
C ALA A 119 2.95 10.53 12.21
N TYR A 120 2.42 9.32 12.01
CA TYR A 120 3.12 8.07 12.33
C TYR A 120 4.49 8.02 11.65
N PHE A 121 4.54 8.16 10.32
CA PHE A 121 5.79 8.05 9.57
C PHE A 121 6.70 9.28 9.66
N SER A 122 6.15 10.49 9.84
CA SER A 122 6.97 11.70 10.04
C SER A 122 7.63 11.75 11.42
N SER A 123 7.05 11.06 12.42
CA SER A 123 7.61 11.00 13.78
C SER A 123 8.82 10.07 13.90
N LEU A 124 8.99 9.15 12.95
CA LEU A 124 10.02 8.11 12.93
C LEU A 124 11.26 8.52 12.13
N THR A 125 11.19 9.60 11.34
CA THR A 125 12.31 10.17 10.55
C THR A 125 13.19 11.14 11.35
N LYS A 126 13.43 10.90 12.65
CA LYS A 126 14.29 11.73 13.51
C LYS A 126 15.66 11.12 13.74
#